data_AF-A0A7Y6UGV5-F1
#
_entry.id   AF-A0A7Y6UGV5-F1
#
_cell.length_a   1.000
_cell.length_b   1.000
_cell.length_c   1.000
_cell.angle_alpha   90.00
_cell.angle_beta   90.00
_cell.angle_gamma   90.00
#
_symmetry.space_group_name_H-M   'P 1'
#
loop_
_entity.id
_entity.type
_entity.pdbx_description
1 polymer ?
#
loop_
_entity_poly.entity_id
_entity_poly.type
_entity_poly.pdbx_seq_one_letter_code
_entity_poly.pdbx_strand_id
1 'polypeptide(L)'
;MKTILLALLVTTGCIVGEAGTGGGGGGGGGGGGGEGSGEGGGSGSGANNQGTVDGGTAAACTGAVYDPCTDATQCTSGSCQLFQQVGIQVCTQTCTPGDATTCPMQNGQPQQCNNMGICRPAAANNCTR
;
A
#
# COMPACT_ATOMS: atom_id res chain seq x y z
N MET A 1 -39.01 37.10 6.20
CA MET A 1 -39.34 36.67 4.84
C MET A 1 -38.08 36.80 4.00
N LYS A 2 -37.72 35.75 3.24
CA LYS A 2 -36.96 35.75 1.97
C LYS A 2 -36.10 37.01 1.71
N THR A 3 -34.78 36.97 1.52
CA THR A 3 -34.03 36.14 0.58
C THR A 3 -32.58 36.56 0.76
N ILE A 4 -31.65 35.67 1.14
CA ILE A 4 -30.23 35.84 0.75
C ILE A 4 -29.80 34.49 0.20
N LEU A 5 -30.27 34.31 -1.03
CA LEU A 5 -29.73 33.40 -2.01
C LEU A 5 -28.48 34.10 -2.57
N LEU A 6 -27.29 33.74 -2.12
CA LEU A 6 -26.06 34.06 -2.86
C LEU A 6 -25.17 32.81 -2.88
N ALA A 7 -25.66 31.82 -3.62
CA ALA A 7 -24.84 30.79 -4.23
C ALA A 7 -24.04 31.44 -5.35
N LEU A 8 -22.74 31.65 -5.13
CA LEU A 8 -21.77 31.97 -6.18
C LEU A 8 -20.34 31.78 -5.65
N LEU A 9 -20.01 30.54 -5.31
CA LEU A 9 -18.62 30.10 -5.38
C LEU A 9 -18.53 29.00 -6.45
N VAL A 10 -18.37 29.53 -7.66
CA VAL A 10 -17.84 28.86 -8.83
C VAL A 10 -16.42 28.40 -8.47
N THR A 11 -16.25 27.13 -8.15
CA THR A 11 -14.97 26.42 -8.29
C THR A 11 -15.14 25.35 -9.36
N THR A 12 -15.32 25.83 -10.59
CA THR A 12 -15.04 25.08 -11.80
C THR A 12 -13.55 24.72 -11.80
N GLY A 13 -13.24 23.59 -11.18
CA GLY A 13 -11.91 22.96 -11.14
C GLY A 13 -11.93 21.57 -11.75
N CYS A 14 -12.75 21.34 -12.79
CA CYS A 14 -12.61 20.16 -13.64
C CYS A 14 -11.49 20.44 -14.65
N ILE A 15 -10.23 20.22 -14.23
CA ILE A 15 -9.13 20.11 -15.18
C ILE A 15 -9.37 18.81 -15.95
N VAL A 16 -9.81 18.94 -17.20
CA VAL A 16 -9.93 17.83 -18.16
C VAL A 16 -8.50 17.40 -18.51
N GLY A 17 -8.00 16.41 -17.79
CA GLY A 17 -6.76 15.70 -18.11
C GLY A 17 -7.01 14.68 -19.22
N GLU A 18 -6.22 14.79 -20.27
CA GLU A 18 -6.42 14.26 -21.62
C GLU A 18 -6.52 12.74 -21.72
N ALA A 19 -7.38 12.28 -22.64
CA ALA A 19 -7.39 10.92 -23.13
C ALA A 19 -6.10 10.65 -23.94
N GLY A 20 -5.35 9.62 -23.55
CA GLY A 20 -4.17 9.15 -24.26
C GLY A 20 -3.94 7.67 -23.99
N THR A 21 -4.74 6.84 -24.64
CA THR A 21 -4.66 5.38 -24.63
C THR A 21 -3.46 4.89 -25.44
N GLY A 22 -2.54 4.17 -24.80
CA GLY A 22 -1.53 3.32 -25.43
C GLY A 22 -0.83 2.53 -24.32
N GLY A 23 -0.79 1.19 -24.27
CA GLY A 23 -0.86 0.20 -25.33
C GLY A 23 0.48 -0.54 -25.37
N GLY A 24 0.49 -1.81 -24.93
CA GLY A 24 1.63 -2.74 -25.00
C GLY A 24 2.08 -3.22 -23.61
N GLY A 25 2.33 -4.49 -23.33
CA GLY A 25 2.36 -5.73 -24.13
C GLY A 25 3.31 -6.73 -23.46
N GLY A 26 2.92 -8.02 -23.41
CA GLY A 26 3.79 -9.21 -23.16
C GLY A 26 4.40 -9.34 -21.75
N GLY A 27 4.66 -10.52 -21.17
CA GLY A 27 4.62 -11.92 -21.60
C GLY A 27 5.59 -12.74 -20.72
N GLY A 28 5.28 -14.02 -20.46
CA GLY A 28 6.19 -15.03 -19.87
C GLY A 28 6.32 -14.99 -18.34
N GLY A 29 6.43 -16.08 -17.58
CA GLY A 29 6.68 -17.49 -17.89
C GLY A 29 7.59 -18.08 -16.79
N GLY A 30 7.29 -19.29 -16.29
CA GLY A 30 8.11 -20.09 -15.36
C GLY A 30 7.73 -19.91 -13.89
N GLY A 31 7.46 -20.93 -13.07
CA GLY A 31 7.91 -22.32 -13.08
C GLY A 31 8.92 -22.51 -11.95
N GLY A 32 8.58 -23.30 -10.92
CA GLY A 32 9.52 -23.67 -9.86
C GLY A 32 8.84 -24.16 -8.60
N GLY A 33 8.60 -25.47 -8.51
CA GLY A 33 8.24 -26.16 -7.28
C GLY A 33 9.42 -26.22 -6.30
N GLY A 34 9.09 -26.28 -5.02
CA GLY A 34 10.05 -26.50 -3.94
C GLY A 34 9.32 -27.02 -2.71
N GLU A 35 9.14 -28.33 -2.66
CA GLU A 35 8.81 -29.05 -1.43
C GLU A 35 10.08 -29.07 -0.56
N GLY A 36 10.09 -28.25 0.48
CA GLY A 36 11.16 -28.18 1.47
C GLY A 36 10.65 -28.54 2.85
N SER A 37 10.52 -29.84 3.13
CA SER A 37 10.46 -30.35 4.50
C SER A 37 11.86 -30.26 5.11
N GLY A 38 12.12 -29.18 5.85
CA GLY A 38 13.37 -28.97 6.58
C GLY A 38 13.11 -28.85 8.08
N GLU A 39 13.21 -29.97 8.79
CA GLU A 39 13.47 -29.99 10.23
C GLU A 39 14.96 -29.68 10.42
N GLY A 40 15.29 -28.65 11.22
CA GLY A 40 16.68 -28.28 11.47
C GLY A 40 16.83 -27.29 12.61
N GLY A 41 17.00 -27.80 13.83
CA GLY A 41 17.45 -27.02 14.98
C GLY A 41 18.92 -26.62 14.83
N GLY A 42 19.26 -25.40 15.24
CA GLY A 42 20.63 -24.91 15.20
C GLY A 42 20.80 -23.56 15.90
N SER A 43 21.13 -23.59 17.18
CA SER A 43 21.68 -22.44 17.91
C SER A 43 23.07 -22.11 17.36
N GLY A 44 23.29 -20.88 16.90
CA GLY A 44 24.58 -20.44 16.39
C GLY A 44 24.76 -18.93 16.46
N SER A 45 25.36 -18.47 17.56
CA SER A 45 25.88 -17.11 17.72
C SER A 45 27.11 -16.90 16.83
N GLY A 46 27.12 -15.86 15.98
CA GLY A 46 28.28 -15.54 15.16
C GLY A 46 28.12 -14.24 14.38
N ALA A 47 28.47 -13.12 15.01
CA ALA A 47 28.49 -11.79 14.42
C ALA A 47 29.60 -11.66 13.37
N ASN A 48 29.25 -11.28 12.14
CA ASN A 48 30.15 -10.62 11.19
C ASN A 48 29.34 -9.63 10.31
N ASN A 49 29.56 -8.35 10.57
CA ASN A 49 28.92 -7.20 9.92
C ASN A 49 29.38 -7.03 8.46
N GLN A 50 28.77 -7.78 7.54
CA GLN A 50 28.53 -7.35 6.17
C GLN A 50 27.10 -7.78 5.85
N GLY A 51 26.14 -6.92 6.21
CA GLY A 51 24.72 -7.20 6.07
C GLY A 51 24.34 -7.33 4.62
N THR A 52 24.36 -8.57 4.11
CA THR A 52 23.35 -9.04 3.19
C THR A 52 22.03 -8.45 3.68
N VAL A 53 21.33 -7.68 2.84
CA VAL A 53 19.93 -7.34 3.08
C VAL A 53 19.11 -8.63 2.92
N ASP A 54 19.37 -9.59 3.81
CA ASP A 54 18.49 -10.70 4.08
C ASP A 54 17.14 -10.06 4.30
N GLY A 55 16.17 -10.44 3.46
CA GLY A 55 14.79 -10.01 3.51
C GLY A 55 14.15 -10.44 4.82
N GLY A 56 14.58 -9.82 5.92
CA GLY A 56 13.90 -9.84 7.19
C GLY A 56 12.53 -9.31 6.88
N THR A 57 11.56 -10.21 6.88
CA THR A 57 10.14 -9.89 6.77
C THR A 57 9.91 -8.69 7.66
N ALA A 58 9.69 -7.52 7.05
CA ALA A 58 9.38 -6.31 7.79
C ALA A 58 8.09 -6.64 8.54
N ALA A 59 8.24 -7.01 9.81
CA ALA A 59 7.14 -7.48 10.61
C ALA A 59 6.13 -6.33 10.66
N ALA A 60 4.87 -6.63 10.32
CA ALA A 60 3.84 -5.63 10.45
C ALA A 60 3.82 -5.13 11.89
N CYS A 61 3.75 -3.82 12.01
CA CYS A 61 4.06 -3.12 13.25
C CYS A 61 3.00 -3.48 14.28
N THR A 62 1.76 -3.19 13.89
CA THR A 62 0.54 -3.61 14.56
C THR A 62 -0.41 -4.37 13.63
N GLY A 63 -0.10 -4.41 12.33
CA GLY A 63 -1.01 -4.90 11.30
C GLY A 63 -2.12 -3.91 10.97
N ALA A 64 -1.95 -2.64 11.34
CA ALA A 64 -2.89 -1.58 11.02
C ALA A 64 -2.77 -1.17 9.55
N VAL A 65 -3.75 -0.42 9.06
CA VAL A 65 -3.70 0.13 7.70
C VAL A 65 -2.48 1.06 7.57
N TYR A 66 -1.76 0.88 6.47
CA TYR A 66 -0.48 1.49 6.09
C TYR A 66 0.76 0.99 6.82
N ASP A 67 0.65 -0.02 7.69
CA ASP A 67 1.83 -0.69 8.24
C ASP A 67 2.56 -1.47 7.13
N PRO A 68 3.90 -1.47 7.08
CA PRO A 68 4.66 -2.36 6.23
C PRO A 68 4.25 -3.81 6.48
N CYS A 69 4.16 -4.60 5.41
CA CYS A 69 3.86 -6.03 5.50
C CYS A 69 4.57 -6.77 4.38
N THR A 70 4.83 -8.05 4.62
CA THR A 70 5.27 -8.99 3.59
C THR A 70 4.19 -10.00 3.21
N ASP A 71 3.20 -10.19 4.09
CA ASP A 71 2.11 -11.14 3.87
C ASP A 71 0.76 -10.57 4.36
N ALA A 72 -0.32 -11.01 3.73
CA ALA A 72 -1.69 -10.61 4.05
C ALA A 72 -2.10 -10.95 5.49
N THR A 73 -1.59 -12.04 6.05
CA THR A 73 -1.87 -12.49 7.42
C THR A 73 -1.30 -11.55 8.48
N GLN A 74 -0.35 -10.70 8.11
CA GLN A 74 0.22 -9.69 9.01
C GLN A 74 -0.68 -8.47 9.16
N CYS A 75 -1.69 -8.33 8.30
CA CYS A 75 -2.61 -7.21 8.28
C CYS A 75 -3.94 -7.59 8.94
N THR A 76 -4.47 -6.70 9.78
CA THR A 76 -5.80 -6.88 10.40
C THR A 76 -6.90 -6.92 9.34
N SER A 77 -6.70 -6.21 8.22
CA SER A 77 -7.58 -6.23 7.05
C SER A 77 -7.45 -7.51 6.21
N GLY A 78 -6.45 -8.36 6.47
CA GLY A 78 -6.12 -9.51 5.63
C GLY A 78 -5.64 -9.12 4.22
N SER A 79 -5.16 -7.88 4.03
CA SER A 79 -4.79 -7.35 2.72
C SER A 79 -3.44 -6.63 2.77
N CYS A 80 -2.42 -7.24 2.15
CA CYS A 80 -1.08 -6.70 1.98
C CYS A 80 -0.82 -6.44 0.49
N GLN A 81 -0.58 -5.18 0.09
CA GLN A 81 -0.44 -4.80 -1.32
C GLN A 81 0.90 -4.11 -1.58
N LEU A 82 1.54 -4.49 -2.71
CA LEU A 82 2.78 -3.88 -3.18
C LEU A 82 2.46 -2.71 -4.12
N PHE A 83 2.81 -1.50 -3.70
CA PHE A 83 2.69 -0.29 -4.50
C PHE A 83 3.99 -0.04 -5.27
N GLN A 84 4.12 -0.68 -6.44
CA GLN A 84 5.34 -0.61 -7.27
C GLN A 84 5.78 0.82 -7.63
N GLN A 85 4.85 1.77 -7.69
CA GLN A 85 5.15 3.19 -7.97
C GLN A 85 6.05 3.84 -6.93
N VAL A 86 6.03 3.35 -5.69
CA VAL A 86 6.82 3.86 -4.56
C VAL A 86 7.71 2.78 -3.94
N GLY A 87 7.64 1.54 -4.43
CA GLY A 87 8.46 0.43 -3.98
C GLY A 87 8.17 -0.03 -2.54
N ILE A 88 6.95 0.20 -2.02
CA ILE A 88 6.57 -0.19 -0.66
C ILE A 88 5.46 -1.23 -0.68
N GLN A 89 5.49 -2.16 0.27
CA GLN A 89 4.44 -3.14 0.52
C GLN A 89 3.82 -2.86 1.88
N VAL A 90 2.52 -2.58 1.91
CA VAL A 90 1.83 -2.15 3.14
C VAL A 90 0.44 -2.76 3.25
N CYS A 91 -0.02 -2.88 4.49
CA CYS A 91 -1.37 -3.25 4.84
C CYS A 91 -2.32 -2.19 4.30
N THR A 92 -3.38 -2.61 3.65
CA THR A 92 -4.34 -1.70 3.03
C THR A 92 -5.76 -2.17 3.31
N GLN A 93 -6.72 -1.29 3.06
CA GLN A 93 -8.14 -1.58 3.07
C GLN A 93 -8.76 -1.23 1.72
N THR A 94 -9.95 -1.78 1.50
CA THR A 94 -10.79 -1.38 0.39
C THR A 94 -11.37 0.01 0.60
N CYS A 95 -11.57 0.75 -0.49
CA CYS A 95 -12.15 2.08 -0.51
C CYS A 95 -13.03 2.25 -1.75
N THR A 96 -13.87 3.29 -1.73
CA THR A 96 -14.69 3.63 -2.89
C THR A 96 -13.82 4.37 -3.92
N PRO A 97 -13.67 3.88 -5.15
CA PRO A 97 -12.87 4.56 -6.17
C PRO A 97 -13.31 6.01 -6.36
N GLY A 98 -12.37 6.95 -6.29
CA GLY A 98 -12.63 8.38 -6.39
C GLY A 98 -13.06 9.06 -5.07
N ASP A 99 -13.20 8.32 -3.97
CA ASP A 99 -13.53 8.87 -2.66
C ASP A 99 -12.40 8.66 -1.64
N ALA A 100 -11.56 9.68 -1.49
CA ALA A 100 -10.46 9.70 -0.53
C ALA A 100 -10.92 9.73 0.94
N THR A 101 -12.19 10.00 1.23
CA THR A 101 -12.70 10.06 2.63
C THR A 101 -12.89 8.68 3.24
N THR A 102 -12.98 7.64 2.40
CA THR A 102 -13.07 6.24 2.85
C THR A 102 -11.75 5.68 3.34
N CYS A 103 -10.63 6.35 3.04
CA CYS A 103 -9.31 5.96 3.49
C CYS A 103 -8.94 6.66 4.81
N PRO A 104 -8.44 5.91 5.82
CA PRO A 104 -8.00 6.51 7.07
C PRO A 104 -6.88 7.53 6.83
N MET A 105 -6.87 8.59 7.64
CA MET A 105 -5.80 9.59 7.56
C MET A 105 -4.48 8.97 8.06
N GLN A 106 -3.39 9.26 7.35
CA GLN A 106 -2.04 8.91 7.75
C GLN A 106 -1.29 10.20 8.05
N ASN A 107 -0.73 10.33 9.26
CA ASN A 107 -0.02 11.55 9.70
C ASN A 107 -0.81 12.85 9.49
N GLY A 108 -2.14 12.79 9.68
CA GLY A 108 -3.04 13.94 9.48
C GLY A 108 -3.29 14.32 8.02
N GLN A 109 -2.83 13.52 7.05
CA GLN A 109 -3.09 13.72 5.63
C GLN A 109 -4.12 12.70 5.11
N PRO A 110 -5.10 13.12 4.28
CA PRO A 110 -6.02 12.20 3.63
C PRO A 110 -5.26 11.33 2.63
N GLN A 111 -5.54 10.02 2.63
CA GLN A 111 -4.94 9.09 1.67
C GLN A 111 -5.84 8.92 0.45
N GLN A 112 -5.23 8.67 -0.70
CA GLN A 112 -5.96 8.55 -1.95
C GLN A 112 -6.46 7.12 -2.14
N CYS A 113 -7.72 6.98 -2.55
CA CYS A 113 -8.23 5.71 -3.05
C CYS A 113 -7.85 5.57 -4.53
N ASN A 114 -7.15 4.51 -4.91
CA ASN A 114 -6.86 4.28 -6.32
C ASN A 114 -8.13 3.82 -7.08
N ASN A 115 -8.05 3.80 -8.42
CA ASN A 115 -9.17 3.31 -9.26
C ASN A 115 -9.50 1.82 -9.07
N MET A 116 -8.66 1.08 -8.33
CA MET A 116 -8.93 -0.32 -7.96
C MET A 116 -9.68 -0.44 -6.63
N GLY A 117 -10.03 0.68 -5.98
CA GLY A 117 -10.70 0.65 -4.69
C GLY A 117 -9.79 0.23 -3.54
N ILE A 118 -8.50 0.61 -3.59
CA ILE A 118 -7.49 0.32 -2.57
C ILE A 118 -6.87 1.62 -2.07
N CYS A 119 -6.78 1.78 -0.75
CA CYS A 119 -6.17 2.95 -0.14
C CYS A 119 -4.65 2.96 -0.35
N ARG A 120 -4.15 3.99 -1.01
CA ARG A 120 -2.73 4.14 -1.31
C ARG A 120 -2.12 5.21 -0.41
N PRO A 121 -1.17 4.85 0.48
CA PRO A 121 -0.43 5.84 1.23
C PRO A 121 0.72 6.44 0.42
N ALA A 122 1.19 7.62 0.83
CA ALA A 122 2.40 8.23 0.27
C ALA A 122 3.68 7.55 0.78
N ALA A 123 3.65 6.98 2.00
CA ALA A 123 4.74 6.26 2.63
C ALA A 123 4.20 5.18 3.56
N ALA A 124 5.01 4.17 3.92
CA ALA A 124 4.63 3.22 4.96
C ALA A 124 4.65 3.91 6.34
N ASN A 125 3.87 3.40 7.29
CA ASN A 125 3.98 3.84 8.68
C ASN A 125 5.41 3.59 9.17
N ASN A 126 5.99 4.58 9.84
CA ASN A 126 7.32 4.42 10.40
C ASN A 126 7.22 3.65 11.71
N CYS A 127 7.71 2.43 11.69
CA CYS A 127 7.57 1.48 12.79
C CYS A 127 8.81 1.39 13.64
N THR A 128 9.41 2.55 13.93
CA THR A 128 10.40 2.69 14.99
C THR A 128 9.70 2.41 16.32
N ARG A 129 9.84 1.18 16.83
CA ARG A 129 9.61 0.87 18.24
C ARG A 129 10.75 1.39 19.09
#